data_AF-A0A9N8VQC2-F1
#
_entry.id   AF-A0A9N8VQC2-F1
#
_cell.length_a   1.000
_cell.length_b   1.000
_cell.length_c   1.000
_cell.angle_alpha   90.00
_cell.angle_beta   90.00
_cell.angle_gamma   90.00
#
_symmetry.space_group_name_H-M   'P 1'
#
loop_
_entity.id
_entity.type
_entity.pdbx_description
1 polymer ?
#
loop_
_entity_poly.entity_id
_entity_poly.type
_entity_poly.pdbx_seq_one_letter_code
_entity_poly.pdbx_strand_id
1 'polypeptide(L)' 'MAFLSDEKKLEIITKFLLDSPPGEVNDVFNDVRSLMNNPVVFQEGILTALEQYNTEQF' A
#
# COMPACT_ATOMS: atom_id res chain seq x y z
N MET A 1 -15.04 5.08 19.18
CA MET A 1 -14.48 4.83 17.84
C MET A 1 -13.28 3.92 18.01
N ALA A 2 -13.26 2.76 17.36
CA ALA A 2 -12.09 1.88 17.37
C ALA A 2 -11.06 2.43 16.37
N PHE A 3 -9.83 2.67 16.82
CA PHE A 3 -8.73 3.05 15.93
C PHE A 3 -8.12 1.77 15.35
N LEU A 4 -7.89 1.75 14.03
CA LEU A 4 -7.15 0.68 13.39
C LEU A 4 -5.68 0.75 13.83
N SER A 5 -5.07 -0.42 14.10
CA SER A 5 -3.63 -0.52 14.29
C SER A 5 -2.90 -0.18 12.98
N ASP A 6 -1.64 0.24 13.09
CA ASP A 6 -0.83 0.56 11.91
C ASP A 6 -0.62 -0.67 11.03
N GLU A 7 -0.50 -1.87 11.62
CA GLU A 7 -0.48 -3.14 10.88
C GLU A 7 -1.75 -3.33 10.05
N LYS A 8 -2.94 -3.09 10.63
CA LYS A 8 -4.20 -3.27 9.91
C LYS A 8 -4.38 -2.21 8.82
N LYS A 9 -3.93 -0.98 9.04
CA LYS A 9 -3.91 0.05 8.00
C LYS A 9 -2.97 -0.33 6.86
N LEU A 10 -1.77 -0.82 7.20
CA LEU A 10 -0.79 -1.25 6.23
C LEU A 10 -1.33 -2.39 5.37
N GLU A 11 -1.97 -3.40 5.96
CA GLU A 11 -2.62 -4.51 5.24
C GLU A 11 -3.68 -4.03 4.23
N ILE A 12 -4.50 -3.04 4.62
CA ILE A 12 -5.52 -2.47 3.72
C ILE A 12 -4.86 -1.69 2.58
N ILE A 13 -3.84 -0.89 2.89
CA ILE A 13 -3.12 -0.07 1.92
C ILE A 13 -2.39 -0.94 0.89
N THR A 14 -1.68 -1.98 1.34
CA THR A 14 -0.96 -2.90 0.43
C THR A 14 -1.94 -3.62 -0.47
N LYS A 15 -3.12 -3.97 0.04
CA LYS A 15 -4.18 -4.56 -0.78
C LYS A 15 -4.69 -3.63 -1.89
N PHE A 16 -4.82 -2.32 -1.65
CA PHE A 16 -5.15 -1.38 -2.72
C PHE A 16 -4.09 -1.33 -3.83
N LEU A 17 -2.81 -1.42 -3.47
CA LEU A 17 -1.74 -1.46 -4.47
C LEU A 17 -1.75 -2.74 -5.29
N LEU A 18 -1.94 -3.90 -4.64
CA LEU A 18 -1.99 -5.19 -5.33
C LEU A 18 -3.21 -5.31 -6.26
N ASP A 19 -4.35 -4.75 -5.85
CA ASP A 19 -5.58 -4.75 -6.63
C ASP A 19 -5.65 -3.56 -7.64
N SER A 20 -4.57 -2.77 -7.77
CA SER A 20 -4.49 -1.63 -8.69
C SER A 20 -4.63 -2.07 -10.16
N PRO A 21 -5.29 -1.28 -11.03
CA PRO A 21 -5.26 -1.52 -12.47
C PRO A 21 -3.84 -1.42 -13.04
N PRO A 22 -3.53 -2.20 -14.12
CA PRO A 22 -2.25 -2.10 -14.84
C PRO A 22 -1.97 -0.66 -15.29
N GLY A 23 -0.78 -0.14 -14.94
CA GLY A 23 -0.38 1.23 -15.26
C GLY A 23 -0.82 2.29 -14.24
N GLU A 24 -1.68 1.97 -13.27
CA GLU A 24 -2.22 2.96 -12.30
C GLU A 24 -1.58 2.88 -10.89
N VAL A 25 -0.68 1.92 -10.65
CA VAL A 25 -0.12 1.66 -9.30
C VAL A 25 0.54 2.88 -8.65
N ASN A 26 1.14 3.76 -9.45
CA ASN A 26 1.76 5.00 -8.95
C ASN A 26 0.72 6.02 -8.47
N ASP A 27 -0.43 6.08 -9.14
CA ASP A 27 -1.53 6.98 -8.76
C ASP A 27 -2.18 6.46 -7.47
N VAL A 28 -2.47 5.15 -7.41
CA VAL A 28 -2.97 4.50 -6.19
C VAL A 28 -2.00 4.69 -5.02
N PHE A 29 -0.69 4.54 -5.24
CA PHE A 29 0.32 4.82 -4.22
C PHE A 29 0.26 6.24 -3.68
N ASN A 30 0.12 7.23 -4.55
CA ASN A 30 0.04 8.63 -4.14
C ASN A 30 -1.22 8.92 -3.32
N ASP A 31 -2.35 8.29 -3.66
CA ASP A 31 -3.61 8.44 -2.93
C ASP A 31 -3.53 7.86 -1.51
N VAL A 32 -2.99 6.64 -1.38
CA VAL A 32 -2.98 5.91 -0.10
C VAL A 32 -1.87 6.35 0.85
N ARG A 33 -0.82 7.02 0.36
CA ARG A 33 0.30 7.50 1.18
C ARG A 33 -0.14 8.40 2.33
N SER A 34 -1.17 9.22 2.11
CA SER A 34 -1.70 10.15 3.11
C SER A 34 -2.51 9.46 4.22
N LEU A 35 -2.95 8.21 4.01
CA LEU A 35 -3.79 7.45 4.94
C LEU A 35 -3.00 6.86 6.11
N MET A 36 -1.67 6.88 6.03
CA MET A 36 -0.76 6.28 7.00
C MET A 36 0.01 7.37 7.73
N ASN A 37 -0.16 7.44 9.06
CA ASN A 37 0.50 8.44 9.92
C ASN A 37 1.84 7.93 10.50
N ASN A 38 2.42 6.89 9.88
CA ASN A 38 3.66 6.26 10.34
C ASN A 38 4.57 5.96 9.14
N PRO A 39 5.51 6.87 8.79
CA PRO A 39 6.29 6.76 7.56
C PRO A 39 7.25 5.57 7.55
N VAL A 40 7.74 5.13 8.71
CA VAL A 40 8.67 4.00 8.82
C VAL A 40 7.97 2.69 8.44
N VAL A 41 6.83 2.41 9.09
CA VAL A 41 6.03 1.22 8.82
C VAL A 41 5.50 1.23 7.39
N PHE A 42 5.17 2.42 6.86
CA PHE A 42 4.70 2.57 5.49
C PHE A 42 5.79 2.20 4.49
N GLN A 43 6.99 2.72 4.66
CA GLN A 43 8.08 2.48 3.73
C GLN A 43 8.49 1.01 3.66
N GLU A 44 8.55 0.31 4.80
CA GLU A 44 8.90 -1.12 4.81
C GLU A 44 7.84 -1.98 4.15
N GLY A 45 6.56 -1.82 4.51
CA GLY A 45 5.50 -2.67 3.98
C GLY A 45 5.12 -2.39 2.52
N ILE A 46 5.30 -1.16 2.05
CA ILE A 46 5.00 -0.80 0.66
C ILE A 46 5.97 -1.45 -0.32
N LEU A 47 7.26 -1.55 0.01
CA LEU A 47 8.25 -2.10 -0.91
C LEU A 47 7.92 -3.54 -1.29
N THR A 48 7.52 -4.36 -0.32
CA THR A 48 7.09 -5.74 -0.56
C THR A 48 5.85 -5.81 -1.46
N ALA A 49 4.86 -4.94 -1.25
CA ALA A 49 3.65 -4.92 -2.09
C ALA A 49 3.94 -4.48 -3.53
N LEU A 50 4.83 -3.51 -3.73
CA LEU A 50 5.24 -3.06 -5.07
C LEU A 50 6.06 -4.11 -5.79
N GLU A 51 6.96 -4.83 -5.10
CA GLU A 51 7.69 -5.96 -5.68
C GLU A 51 6.73 -7.07 -6.14
N GLN A 52 5.74 -7.42 -5.31
CA GLN A 52 4.72 -8.40 -5.67
C GLN A 52 3.88 -7.93 -6.87
N TYR A 53 3.34 -6.71 -6.83
CA TYR A 53 2.57 -6.15 -7.95
C TYR A 53 3.36 -6.17 -9.26
N ASN A 54 4.62 -5.75 -9.23
CA ASN A 54 5.49 -5.72 -10.41
C ASN A 54 5.84 -7.13 -10.93
N THR A 55 5.86 -8.14 -10.08
CA THR A 55 6.16 -9.53 -10.49
C THR A 55 4.93 -10.29 -10.96
N GLU A 56 3.73 -9.94 -10.50
CA GLU A 56 2.47 -10.58 -10.92
C GLU A 56 1.86 -9.95 -12.19
N GLN A 57 2.15 -8.69 -12.48
CA GLN A 57 1.59 -7.96 -13.63
C GLN A 57 2.45 -8.04 -14.91
N PHE A 58 3.64 -8.64 -14.85
CA PHE A 58 4.54 -8.87 -15.99
C PHE A 58 4.58 -10.34 -16.39
#